data_AF-A0A7C7QI88-F1
#
_entry.id   AF-A0A7C7QI88-F1
#
_cell.length_a   1.000
_cell.length_b   1.000
_cell.length_c   1.000
_cell.angle_alpha   90.00
_cell.angle_beta   90.00
_cell.angle_gamma   90.00
#
_symmetry.space_group_name_H-M   'P 1'
#
loop_
_entity.id
_entity.type
_entity.pdbx_description
1 polymer ?
#
loop_
_entity_poly.entity_id
_entity_poly.type
_entity_poly.pdbx_seq_one_letter_code
_entity_poly.pdbx_strand_id
1 'polypeptide(L)'
;MREWVVIHKIEALYGEGRGMSIKGISRNTVRKYLRMEGAEVAEMLDNPPRRKVVDDCEEYIWHLFEEYPGLSAVKVRDRLPKK
;
A
#
# COMPACT_ATOMS: atom_id res chain seq x y z
N MET A 1 7.46 0.24 0.64
CA MET A 1 8.47 -0.76 0.22
C MET A 1 7.90 -2.14 -0.18
N ARG A 2 6.66 -2.53 0.16
CA ARG A 2 6.10 -3.85 -0.24
C ARG A 2 5.54 -3.92 -1.67
N GLU A 3 5.09 -2.80 -2.24
CA GLU A 3 4.41 -2.79 -3.55
C GLU A 3 5.37 -3.01 -4.74
N TRP A 4 6.56 -2.42 -4.71
CA TRP A 4 7.62 -2.67 -5.70
C TRP A 4 8.01 -4.16 -5.79
N VAL A 5 8.10 -4.84 -4.65
CA VAL A 5 8.38 -6.29 -4.58
C VAL A 5 7.25 -7.11 -5.20
N VAL A 6 6.00 -6.62 -5.17
CA VAL A 6 4.84 -7.32 -5.75
C VAL A 6 4.80 -7.15 -7.28
N ILE A 7 5.10 -5.96 -7.81
CA ILE A 7 5.05 -5.67 -9.25
C ILE A 7 6.12 -6.47 -10.00
N HIS A 8 7.38 -6.39 -9.57
CA HIS A 8 8.47 -7.16 -10.20
C HIS A 8 8.25 -8.67 -10.14
N LYS A 9 7.61 -9.15 -9.05
CA LYS A 9 7.27 -10.55 -8.92
C LYS A 9 6.12 -10.97 -9.86
N ILE A 10 5.20 -10.07 -10.18
CA ILE A 10 4.14 -10.31 -11.18
C ILE A 10 4.72 -10.33 -12.60
N GLU A 11 5.60 -9.40 -12.95
CA GLU A 11 6.26 -9.35 -14.26
C GLU A 11 7.16 -10.56 -14.51
N ALA A 12 8.02 -10.90 -13.54
CA ALA A 12 8.93 -12.05 -13.64
C ALA A 12 8.18 -13.38 -13.85
N LEU A 13 7.01 -13.55 -13.23
CA LEU A 13 6.19 -14.75 -13.41
C LEU A 13 5.48 -14.83 -14.76
N TYR A 14 5.15 -13.67 -15.35
CA TYR A 14 4.52 -13.63 -16.67
C TYR A 14 5.55 -13.83 -17.79
N GLY A 15 6.75 -13.24 -17.64
CA GLY A 15 7.85 -13.33 -18.62
C GLY A 15 8.40 -14.75 -18.81
N GLU A 16 8.36 -15.61 -17.79
CA GLU A 16 8.78 -17.02 -17.88
C GLU A 16 7.68 -17.97 -18.38
N GLY A 17 6.53 -17.48 -18.87
CA GLY A 17 5.46 -18.30 -19.45
C GLY A 17 4.70 -19.18 -18.44
N ARG A 18 4.92 -19.01 -17.14
CA ARG A 18 4.21 -19.71 -16.06
C ARG A 18 3.23 -18.77 -15.37
N GLY A 19 2.24 -18.28 -16.12
CA GLY A 19 1.14 -17.40 -15.68
C GLY A 19 0.20 -18.03 -14.63
N MET A 20 0.74 -18.75 -13.66
CA MET A 20 0.03 -19.30 -12.52
C MET A 20 -0.20 -18.19 -11.50
N SER A 21 -1.46 -18.03 -11.12
CA SER A 21 -1.85 -17.16 -10.00
C SER A 21 -1.02 -17.52 -8.77
N ILE A 22 -0.18 -16.60 -8.29
CA ILE A 22 0.38 -16.73 -6.93
C ILE A 22 -0.82 -16.85 -5.98
N LYS A 23 -0.92 -17.97 -5.26
CA LYS A 23 -1.83 -18.08 -4.13
C LYS A 23 -1.46 -16.97 -3.14
N GLY A 24 -2.35 -15.97 -2.99
CA GLY A 24 -2.13 -14.81 -2.13
C GLY A 24 -2.34 -13.45 -2.81
N ILE A 25 -2.42 -13.39 -4.15
CA ILE A 25 -2.73 -12.15 -4.88
C ILE A 25 -3.93 -12.38 -5.79
N SER A 26 -4.90 -11.45 -5.77
CA SER A 26 -6.12 -11.60 -6.56
C SER A 26 -5.82 -11.53 -8.07
N ARG A 27 -6.55 -12.30 -8.87
CA ARG A 27 -6.42 -12.29 -10.35
C ARG A 27 -6.67 -10.89 -10.95
N ASN A 28 -7.52 -10.09 -10.30
CA ASN A 28 -7.82 -8.73 -10.74
C ASN A 28 -6.65 -7.79 -10.48
N THR A 29 -5.95 -7.97 -9.35
CA THR A 29 -4.72 -7.24 -9.02
C THR A 29 -3.63 -7.54 -10.05
N VAL A 30 -3.40 -8.81 -10.37
CA VAL A 30 -2.44 -9.24 -11.39
C VAL A 30 -2.77 -8.63 -12.76
N ARG A 31 -4.04 -8.74 -13.20
CA ARG A 31 -4.48 -8.16 -14.48
C ARG A 31 -4.36 -6.64 -14.53
N LYS A 32 -4.61 -5.94 -13.41
CA LYS A 32 -4.49 -4.48 -13.34
C LYS A 32 -3.05 -4.08 -13.59
N TYR A 33 -2.11 -4.63 -12.83
CA TYR A 33 -0.71 -4.22 -12.91
C TYR A 33 -0.01 -4.67 -14.19
N LEU A 34 -0.35 -5.85 -14.75
CA LEU A 34 0.19 -6.29 -16.05
C LEU A 34 -0.28 -5.44 -17.24
N ARG A 35 -1.35 -4.65 -17.08
CA ARG A 35 -1.89 -3.79 -18.14
C ARG A 35 -1.46 -2.34 -18.03
N MET A 36 -0.79 -1.97 -16.93
CA MET A 36 -0.27 -0.63 -16.72
C MET A 36 1.16 -0.58 -17.23
N GLU A 37 1.56 0.53 -17.84
CA GLU A 37 2.97 0.74 -18.13
C GLU A 37 3.75 0.97 -16.83
N GLY A 38 5.00 0.51 -16.76
CA GLY A 38 5.83 0.63 -15.55
C GLY A 38 5.97 2.09 -15.06
N ALA A 39 5.93 3.06 -15.98
CA ALA A 39 5.94 4.49 -15.67
C ALA A 39 4.63 4.94 -14.96
N GLU A 40 3.47 4.47 -15.41
CA GLU A 40 2.18 4.77 -14.78
C GLU A 40 2.08 4.17 -13.37
N VAL A 41 2.67 2.98 -13.18
CA VAL A 41 2.72 2.33 -11.86
C VAL A 41 3.65 3.09 -10.92
N ALA A 42 4.82 3.54 -11.39
CA ALA A 42 5.73 4.35 -10.61
C ALA A 42 5.09 5.69 -10.21
N GLU A 43 4.46 6.39 -11.17
CA GLU A 43 3.78 7.66 -10.92
C GLU A 43 2.61 7.52 -9.91
N MET A 44 1.82 6.45 -10.00
CA MET A 44 0.75 6.16 -9.04
C MET A 44 1.27 5.87 -7.61
N LEU A 45 2.50 5.34 -7.49
CA LEU A 45 3.13 5.06 -6.21
C LEU A 45 3.81 6.29 -5.61
N ASP A 46 4.44 7.11 -6.45
CA ASP A 46 5.10 8.34 -6.05
C ASP A 46 4.09 9.45 -5.72
N ASN A 47 2.91 9.43 -6.35
CA ASN A 47 1.86 10.41 -6.12
C ASN A 47 0.49 9.74 -5.95
N PRO A 48 0.23 9.08 -4.81
CA PRO A 48 -1.00 8.36 -4.59
C PRO A 48 -2.21 9.33 -4.63
N PRO A 49 -3.19 9.12 -5.52
CA PRO A 49 -4.28 10.09 -5.77
C PRO A 49 -5.29 10.22 -4.62
N ARG A 50 -5.09 9.50 -3.51
CA ARG A 50 -6.04 9.42 -2.40
C ARG A 50 -5.39 9.97 -1.13
N ARG A 51 -5.75 11.21 -0.80
CA ARG A 51 -5.62 11.74 0.55
C ARG A 51 -6.52 10.92 1.48
N LYS A 52 -5.93 10.21 2.44
CA LYS A 52 -6.66 9.47 3.47
C LYS A 52 -7.00 10.44 4.59
N VAL A 53 -8.14 10.19 5.26
CA VAL A 53 -8.53 10.96 6.46
C VAL A 53 -7.46 10.91 7.55
N VAL A 54 -6.66 9.84 7.56
CA VAL A 54 -5.54 9.66 8.50
C VAL A 54 -4.40 10.65 8.23
N ASP A 55 -4.22 11.09 6.98
CA ASP A 55 -3.18 12.04 6.60
C ASP A 55 -3.42 13.40 7.26
N ASP A 56 -4.69 13.76 7.52
CA ASP A 56 -5.04 15.00 8.23
C ASP A 56 -4.73 14.94 9.74
N CYS A 57 -4.42 13.75 10.27
CA CYS A 57 -4.09 13.52 11.67
C CYS A 57 -2.65 13.04 11.88
N GLU A 58 -1.78 13.14 10.87
CA GLU A 58 -0.42 12.60 10.89
C GLU A 58 0.41 13.14 12.05
N GLU A 59 0.44 14.46 12.22
CA GLU A 59 1.17 15.13 13.32
C GLU A 59 0.69 14.66 14.70
N TYR A 60 -0.63 14.50 14.85
CA TYR A 60 -1.22 14.03 16.11
C TYR A 60 -0.87 12.57 16.40
N ILE A 61 -0.83 11.72 15.38
CA ILE A 61 -0.38 10.32 15.51
C ILE A 61 1.10 10.28 15.90
N TRP A 62 1.93 11.13 15.30
CA TRP A 62 3.35 11.21 15.64
C TRP A 62 3.56 11.59 17.11
N HIS A 63 2.88 12.64 17.57
CA HIS A 63 2.89 13.06 18.98
C HIS A 63 2.47 11.90 19.92
N LEU A 64 1.44 11.13 19.56
CA LEU A 64 1.00 9.98 20.35
C LEU A 64 2.06 8.89 20.46
N PHE A 65 2.89 8.68 19.44
CA PHE A 65 3.98 7.69 19.50
C PHE A 65 5.19 8.19 20.26
N GLU A 66 5.50 9.49 20.21
CA GLU A 66 6.56 10.09 21.03
C GLU A 66 6.21 10.04 22.53
N GLU A 67 4.97 10.40 22.87
CA GLU A 67 4.51 10.43 24.26
C GLU A 67 4.22 9.02 24.80
N TYR A 68 3.74 8.10 23.96
CA TYR A 68 3.37 6.73 24.33
C TYR A 68 3.99 5.69 23.38
N PRO A 69 5.29 5.36 23.52
CA PRO A 69 5.99 4.45 22.61
C PRO A 69 5.44 3.01 22.59
N GLY A 70 4.62 2.63 23.57
CA GLY A 70 3.93 1.33 23.63
C GLY A 70 2.49 1.34 23.12
N LEU A 71 2.02 2.44 22.51
CA LEU A 71 0.62 2.59 22.16
C LEU A 71 0.24 1.71 20.96
N SER A 72 -0.73 0.81 21.17
CA SER A 72 -1.24 -0.03 20.08
C SER A 72 -2.04 0.78 19.04
N ALA A 73 -2.03 0.32 17.78
CA ALA A 73 -2.77 0.97 16.69
C ALA A 73 -4.27 1.12 16.97
N VAL A 74 -4.88 0.18 17.72
CA VAL A 74 -6.29 0.25 18.12
C VAL A 74 -6.53 1.45 19.03
N LYS A 75 -5.61 1.71 19.98
CA LYS A 75 -5.69 2.84 20.90
C LYS A 75 -5.41 4.18 20.20
N VAL A 76 -4.51 4.20 19.22
CA VAL A 76 -4.32 5.37 18.35
C VAL A 76 -5.62 5.70 17.63
N ARG A 77 -6.25 4.71 16.96
CA ARG A 77 -7.52 4.88 16.26
C ARG A 77 -8.63 5.42 17.17
N ASP A 78 -8.75 4.91 18.39
CA ASP A 78 -9.79 5.35 19.33
C ASP A 78 -9.60 6.81 19.81
N ARG A 79 -8.37 7.34 19.71
CA ARG A 79 -8.03 8.73 20.03
C ARG A 79 -8.15 9.69 18.84
N LEU A 80 -8.24 9.16 17.62
CA LEU A 80 -8.46 10.00 16.43
C LEU A 80 -9.87 10.62 16.49
N PRO A 81 -10.04 11.85 15.97
CA PRO A 81 -11.35 12.48 15.89
C PRO A 81 -12.30 11.58 15.10
N LYS A 82 -13.42 11.23 15.74
CA LYS A 82 -14.49 10.47 15.08
C LYS A 82 -15.22 11.40 14.11
N LYS A 83 -15.39 10.94 12.88
CA LYS A 83 -16.17 11.63 11.85
C LYS A 83 -17.66 11.57 12.16
#